data_AF-A0A1B0GCK5-F1
#
_entry.id   AF-A0A1B0GCK5-F1
#
_cell.length_a   1.000
_cell.length_b   1.000
_cell.length_c   1.000
_cell.angle_alpha   90.00
_cell.angle_beta   90.00
_cell.angle_gamma   90.00
#
_symmetry.space_group_name_H-M   'P 1'
#
loop_
_entity.id
_entity.type
_entity.pdbx_description
1 polymer ?
#
loop_
_entity_poly.entity_id
_entity_poly.type
_entity_poly.pdbx_seq_one_letter_code
_entity_poly.pdbx_strand_id
1 'polypeptide(L)'
;MSRKICVINKLKSSLPYRSIQSTKNHFRQLVQEKAMEVYEHESRQRVLNCRTIRNCSPNEPIYDGSGSLSVIHKQVPSQPFIRPLDWAFYPTLCEIYAWLDELIDKFPKIVTGFNIGRSYEGRLIRGIKISFKSGKKAIFIESNIHAREWITSSAITYVVKELLFSHNRDVRTMAESLDWYIIPVLNVDGFVYSHKKVHHMLRFIYKIIHYVRFLDCPLQERLWRKSRRPASPDCRGTDLNRNFGFLWGQQQSDPCSTQYAGPHAESEPEIKQLKDFIDSIPDGVIKIYVGLHSAAQCVLTPWTHTKELPEHYDQMIFVAKAFAKALATRFGTRYKCGSSANVLKRFSGGSKDWAYAVKGIPISFTIELPGKGRSSRFELPEQMILPISMELLDGFIGMIEAVKELGEVLVLAAKRHVATAALSQLYLPNIVFISTNQDEMPIKSVANIRSGVFVLKYAAEPYSVMDNFSENASSCGYIFSYFHEYNVEDYVTHLV
;
A
#
# COMPACT_ATOMS: atom_id res chain seq x y z
N MET A 1 8.49 -54.82 -6.14
CA MET A 1 9.14 -56.13 -5.87
C MET A 1 8.31 -57.14 -6.63
N SER A 2 8.73 -57.77 -7.72
CA SER A 2 9.89 -58.65 -7.92
C SER A 2 10.10 -58.85 -9.44
N ARG A 3 11.32 -59.24 -9.85
CA ARG A 3 11.80 -59.47 -11.24
C ARG A 3 12.57 -58.37 -11.97
N LYS A 4 13.14 -57.38 -11.26
CA LYS A 4 14.29 -56.58 -11.75
C LYS A 4 15.47 -56.50 -10.75
N ILE A 5 15.54 -57.45 -9.81
CA ILE A 5 16.66 -57.64 -8.88
C ILE A 5 17.24 -59.04 -9.16
N CYS A 6 17.95 -59.20 -10.28
CA CYS A 6 18.75 -60.42 -10.50
C CYS A 6 19.98 -60.18 -11.41
N VAL A 7 20.09 -59.02 -12.09
CA VAL A 7 21.25 -58.75 -12.96
C VAL A 7 22.34 -57.92 -12.26
N ILE A 8 22.05 -57.26 -11.13
CA ILE A 8 23.03 -56.39 -10.44
C ILE A 8 23.98 -57.16 -9.49
N ASN A 9 23.65 -58.39 -9.09
CA ASN A 9 24.48 -59.16 -8.15
C ASN A 9 25.58 -60.01 -8.82
N LYS A 10 25.67 -60.05 -10.16
CA LYS A 10 26.70 -60.85 -10.87
C LYS A 10 27.84 -60.03 -11.48
N LEU A 11 27.84 -58.70 -11.32
CA LEU A 11 28.90 -57.80 -11.82
C LEU A 11 29.74 -57.15 -10.71
N LYS A 12 29.60 -57.58 -9.45
CA LYS A 12 30.37 -57.04 -8.32
C LYS A 12 31.73 -57.72 -8.07
N SER A 13 32.12 -58.72 -8.87
CA SER A 13 33.33 -59.51 -8.60
C SER A 13 34.48 -59.35 -9.59
N SER A 14 34.46 -58.38 -10.52
CA SER A 14 35.54 -58.31 -11.52
C SER A 14 35.79 -56.94 -12.17
N LEU A 15 35.75 -55.84 -11.41
CA LEU A 15 36.32 -54.56 -11.89
C LEU A 15 37.12 -53.85 -10.78
N PRO A 16 38.38 -53.45 -11.04
CA PRO A 16 39.22 -52.80 -10.04
C PRO A 16 38.62 -51.45 -9.64
N TYR A 17 38.54 -51.21 -8.33
CA TYR A 17 37.90 -50.06 -7.68
C TYR A 17 38.32 -48.67 -8.24
N ARG A 18 39.52 -48.57 -8.84
CA ARG A 18 40.01 -47.34 -9.51
C ARG A 18 39.25 -46.99 -10.80
N SER A 19 38.69 -47.95 -11.54
CA SER A 19 37.97 -47.66 -12.79
C SER A 19 36.60 -47.03 -12.53
N ILE A 20 35.90 -47.46 -11.47
CA ILE A 20 34.56 -46.95 -11.12
C ILE A 20 34.61 -45.49 -10.64
N GLN A 21 35.66 -45.10 -9.92
CA GLN A 21 35.83 -43.72 -9.45
C GLN A 21 36.22 -42.77 -10.59
N SER A 22 37.06 -43.23 -11.51
CA SER A 22 37.40 -42.50 -12.74
C SER A 22 36.17 -42.27 -13.62
N THR A 23 35.37 -43.31 -13.87
CA THR A 23 34.13 -43.20 -14.65
C THR A 23 33.10 -42.30 -13.98
N LYS A 24 32.99 -42.32 -12.65
CA LYS A 24 32.12 -41.38 -11.90
C LYS A 24 32.58 -39.93 -12.00
N ASN A 25 33.89 -39.68 -11.95
CA ASN A 25 34.44 -38.34 -12.10
C ASN A 25 34.30 -37.81 -13.54
N HIS A 26 34.53 -38.67 -14.53
CA HIS A 26 34.34 -38.34 -15.94
C HIS A 26 32.86 -38.06 -16.28
N PHE A 27 31.93 -38.86 -15.73
CA PHE A 27 30.50 -38.61 -15.87
C PHE A 27 30.06 -37.31 -15.18
N ARG A 28 30.62 -36.98 -14.00
CA ARG A 28 30.39 -35.69 -13.34
C ARG A 28 30.86 -34.50 -14.18
N GLN A 29 32.04 -34.61 -14.78
CA GLN A 29 32.61 -33.57 -15.62
C GLN A 29 31.78 -33.35 -16.89
N LEU A 30 31.39 -34.43 -17.58
CA LEU A 30 30.49 -34.36 -18.75
C LEU A 30 29.12 -33.75 -18.43
N VAL A 31 28.55 -34.08 -17.26
CA VAL A 31 27.29 -33.47 -16.81
C VAL A 31 27.47 -31.99 -16.47
N GLN A 32 28.60 -31.59 -15.87
CA GLN A 32 28.91 -30.18 -15.62
C GLN A 32 29.11 -29.39 -16.92
N GLU A 33 29.87 -29.92 -17.87
CA GLU A 33 30.13 -29.28 -19.17
C GLU A 33 28.83 -29.12 -19.98
N LYS A 34 28.01 -30.18 -20.07
CA LYS A 34 26.69 -30.12 -20.71
C LYS A 34 25.72 -29.16 -20.01
N ALA A 35 25.73 -29.13 -18.67
CA ALA A 35 24.89 -28.20 -17.91
C ALA A 35 25.33 -26.74 -18.11
N MET A 36 26.64 -26.50 -18.23
CA MET A 36 27.21 -25.17 -18.53
C MET A 36 26.95 -24.74 -19.97
N GLU A 37 27.01 -25.64 -20.95
CA GLU A 37 26.61 -25.33 -22.35
C GLU A 37 25.13 -24.97 -22.46
N VAL A 38 24.24 -25.72 -21.79
CA VAL A 38 22.81 -25.40 -21.74
C VAL A 38 22.57 -24.09 -20.99
N TYR A 39 23.28 -23.86 -19.88
CA TYR A 39 23.24 -22.60 -19.14
C TYR A 39 23.67 -21.44 -20.03
N GLU A 40 24.81 -21.52 -20.74
CA GLU A 40 25.31 -20.46 -21.62
C GLU A 40 24.39 -20.22 -22.83
N HIS A 41 23.86 -21.27 -23.44
CA HIS A 41 22.97 -21.14 -24.59
C HIS A 41 21.62 -20.52 -24.20
N GLU A 42 21.01 -20.96 -23.09
CA GLU A 42 19.73 -20.39 -22.60
C GLU A 42 19.90 -19.01 -21.94
N SER A 43 21.03 -18.75 -21.28
CA SER A 43 21.32 -17.43 -20.71
C SER A 43 21.68 -16.41 -21.80
N ARG A 44 22.35 -16.78 -22.89
CA ARG A 44 22.56 -15.89 -24.06
C ARG A 44 21.24 -15.49 -24.73
N GLN A 45 20.29 -16.42 -24.89
CA GLN A 45 18.93 -16.12 -25.38
C GLN A 45 18.15 -15.21 -24.40
N ARG A 46 18.41 -15.28 -23.09
CA ARG A 46 17.68 -14.49 -22.06
C ARG A 46 18.33 -13.16 -21.69
N VAL A 47 19.63 -12.97 -21.86
CA VAL A 47 20.30 -11.67 -21.70
C VAL A 47 19.77 -10.68 -22.76
N LEU A 48 19.37 -11.20 -23.94
CA LEU A 48 18.60 -10.45 -24.94
C LEU A 48 17.22 -10.02 -24.41
N ASN A 49 16.51 -10.87 -23.65
CA ASN A 49 15.23 -10.52 -23.01
C ASN A 49 15.35 -9.64 -21.74
N CYS A 50 16.46 -9.70 -21.00
CA CYS A 50 16.68 -8.80 -19.85
C CYS A 50 17.07 -7.38 -20.27
N ARG A 51 17.68 -7.19 -21.46
CA ARG A 51 17.91 -5.86 -22.03
C ARG A 51 16.60 -5.19 -22.47
N THR A 52 15.63 -5.96 -22.97
CA THR A 52 14.27 -5.46 -23.24
C THR A 52 13.45 -5.21 -21.96
N ILE A 53 13.67 -5.95 -20.86
CA ILE A 53 12.97 -5.69 -19.57
C ILE A 53 13.47 -4.42 -18.84
N ARG A 54 14.66 -3.88 -19.16
CA ARG A 54 15.07 -2.56 -18.63
C ARG A 54 14.11 -1.45 -19.07
N ASN A 55 13.50 -1.61 -20.23
CA ASN A 55 12.52 -0.69 -20.79
C ASN A 55 11.21 -1.47 -21.05
N CYS A 56 10.42 -1.74 -20.00
CA CYS A 56 9.00 -2.11 -20.17
C CYS A 56 8.16 -0.96 -20.78
N SER A 57 8.78 0.14 -21.25
CA SER A 57 8.14 1.17 -22.06
C SER A 57 8.65 1.04 -23.49
N PRO A 58 7.76 0.85 -24.49
CA PRO A 58 8.17 0.74 -25.89
C PRO A 58 8.74 2.04 -26.49
N ASN A 59 8.67 3.19 -25.79
CA ASN A 59 8.94 4.52 -26.37
C ASN A 59 10.10 5.30 -25.72
N GLU A 60 10.88 4.74 -24.80
CA GLU A 60 12.04 5.46 -24.24
C GLU A 60 13.31 5.30 -25.09
N PRO A 61 13.96 6.40 -25.52
CA PRO A 61 15.25 6.34 -26.20
C PRO A 61 16.34 5.77 -25.28
N ILE A 62 17.16 4.87 -25.82
CA ILE A 62 18.30 4.26 -25.15
C ILE A 62 19.43 5.30 -25.11
N TYR A 63 19.68 5.90 -23.95
CA TYR A 63 20.91 6.68 -23.74
C TYR A 63 22.00 5.75 -23.21
N ASP A 64 22.95 5.36 -24.06
CA ASP A 64 24.26 4.97 -23.57
C ASP A 64 25.02 6.24 -23.17
N GLY A 65 25.70 6.20 -22.02
CA GLY A 65 26.43 7.35 -21.49
C GLY A 65 27.70 7.70 -22.27
N SER A 66 27.73 7.47 -23.59
CA SER A 66 28.90 7.68 -24.45
C SER A 66 28.74 8.72 -25.56
N GLY A 67 27.55 9.31 -25.75
CA GLY A 67 27.41 10.45 -26.67
C GLY A 67 27.81 10.16 -28.13
N SER A 68 27.78 8.89 -28.55
CA SER A 68 28.12 8.47 -29.90
C SER A 68 27.09 7.46 -30.41
N LEU A 69 26.26 7.88 -31.38
CA LEU A 69 25.34 7.02 -32.11
C LEU A 69 26.14 5.96 -32.90
N SER A 70 26.33 4.78 -32.32
CA SER A 70 26.72 3.59 -33.09
C SER A 70 25.47 2.77 -33.38
N VAL A 71 25.01 2.82 -34.64
CA VAL A 71 23.93 1.97 -35.14
C VAL A 71 24.46 0.55 -35.24
N ILE A 72 24.36 -0.20 -34.15
CA ILE A 72 24.52 -1.65 -34.20
C ILE A 72 23.16 -2.21 -34.65
N HIS A 73 23.02 -2.49 -35.95
CA HIS A 73 21.97 -3.38 -36.48
C HIS A 73 22.20 -4.81 -35.97
N LYS A 74 21.94 -5.05 -34.68
CA LYS A 74 21.67 -6.40 -34.19
C LYS A 74 20.18 -6.64 -34.37
N GLN A 75 19.84 -7.72 -35.08
CA GLN A 75 18.47 -8.23 -35.23
C GLN A 75 17.73 -8.08 -33.89
N VAL A 76 16.72 -7.21 -33.88
CA VAL A 76 15.86 -7.00 -32.71
C VAL A 76 15.22 -8.35 -32.41
N PRO A 77 15.47 -8.99 -31.25
CA PRO A 77 14.73 -10.19 -30.89
C PRO A 77 13.24 -9.85 -30.95
N SER A 78 12.45 -10.72 -31.57
CA SER A 78 10.98 -10.57 -31.69
C SER A 78 10.42 -10.07 -30.36
N GLN A 79 9.66 -8.97 -30.37
CA GLN A 79 9.10 -8.39 -29.16
C GLN A 79 8.42 -9.48 -28.32
N PRO A 80 8.63 -9.50 -26.99
CA PRO A 80 8.02 -10.51 -26.15
C PRO A 80 6.50 -10.46 -26.32
N PHE A 81 5.87 -11.63 -26.48
CA PHE A 81 4.41 -11.73 -26.52
C PHE A 81 3.83 -11.22 -25.19
N ILE A 82 3.13 -10.09 -25.23
CA ILE A 82 2.43 -9.49 -24.09
C ILE A 82 1.00 -10.03 -24.07
N ARG A 83 0.60 -10.70 -22.97
CA ARG A 83 -0.79 -11.15 -22.81
C ARG A 83 -1.65 -9.95 -22.40
N PRO A 84 -2.83 -9.78 -23.02
CA PRO A 84 -3.82 -8.81 -22.56
C PRO A 84 -4.19 -9.09 -21.10
N LEU A 85 -4.39 -8.03 -20.30
CA LEU A 85 -4.89 -8.16 -18.93
C LEU A 85 -6.37 -8.58 -18.96
N ASP A 86 -6.64 -9.78 -18.44
CA ASP A 86 -7.99 -10.36 -18.34
C ASP A 86 -8.36 -10.83 -16.91
N TRP A 87 -7.46 -10.60 -15.94
CA TRP A 87 -7.59 -11.04 -14.54
C TRP A 87 -7.72 -12.55 -14.34
N ALA A 88 -7.33 -13.36 -15.34
CA ALA A 88 -7.25 -14.81 -15.24
C ALA A 88 -5.87 -15.30 -14.78
N PHE A 89 -4.87 -14.39 -14.68
CA PHE A 89 -3.50 -14.70 -14.27
C PHE A 89 -2.85 -13.53 -13.51
N TYR A 90 -1.71 -13.77 -12.86
CA TYR A 90 -0.88 -12.70 -12.31
C TYR A 90 0.01 -12.06 -13.40
N PRO A 91 -0.22 -10.78 -13.77
CA PRO A 91 0.51 -10.16 -14.85
C PRO A 91 1.93 -9.74 -14.44
N THR A 92 2.85 -9.84 -15.39
CA THR A 92 4.21 -9.33 -15.26
C THR A 92 4.23 -7.80 -15.30
N LEU A 93 5.35 -7.18 -14.90
CA LEU A 93 5.49 -5.72 -14.91
C LEU A 93 5.25 -5.13 -16.30
N CYS A 94 5.80 -5.76 -17.35
CA CYS A 94 5.63 -5.27 -18.72
C CYS A 94 4.18 -5.43 -19.21
N GLU A 95 3.46 -6.49 -18.82
CA GLU A 95 2.03 -6.64 -19.15
C GLU A 95 1.19 -5.55 -18.48
N ILE A 96 1.46 -5.23 -17.20
CA ILE A 96 0.80 -4.12 -16.51
C ILE A 96 1.11 -2.79 -17.21
N TYR A 97 2.37 -2.52 -17.56
CA TYR A 97 2.76 -1.24 -18.16
C TYR A 97 2.23 -1.05 -19.57
N ALA A 98 2.26 -2.10 -20.40
CA ALA A 98 1.65 -2.08 -21.73
C ALA A 98 0.14 -1.75 -21.63
N TRP A 99 -0.56 -2.36 -20.67
CA TRP A 99 -1.96 -2.08 -20.43
C TRP A 99 -2.21 -0.64 -19.94
N LEU A 100 -1.35 -0.08 -19.09
CA LEU A 100 -1.45 1.34 -18.71
C LEU A 100 -1.29 2.27 -19.91
N ASP A 101 -0.34 1.98 -20.81
CA ASP A 101 -0.11 2.76 -22.03
C ASP A 101 -1.34 2.70 -22.95
N GLU A 102 -1.95 1.52 -23.13
CA GLU A 102 -3.21 1.37 -23.87
C GLU A 102 -4.34 2.24 -23.29
N LEU A 103 -4.45 2.34 -21.95
CA LEU A 103 -5.48 3.17 -21.31
C LEU A 103 -5.23 4.67 -21.51
N ILE A 104 -3.96 5.10 -21.45
CA ILE A 104 -3.57 6.50 -21.66
C ILE A 104 -3.89 6.91 -23.10
N ASP A 105 -3.54 6.06 -24.08
CA ASP A 105 -3.79 6.32 -25.50
C ASP A 105 -5.29 6.30 -25.84
N LYS A 106 -6.05 5.41 -25.22
CA LYS A 106 -7.49 5.26 -25.47
C LYS A 106 -8.33 6.34 -24.80
N PHE A 107 -7.91 6.86 -23.64
CA PHE A 107 -8.67 7.83 -22.85
C PHE A 107 -7.85 9.06 -22.45
N PRO A 108 -7.20 9.79 -23.38
CA PRO A 108 -6.24 10.84 -23.05
C PRO A 108 -6.86 12.05 -22.33
N LYS A 109 -8.19 12.22 -22.39
CA LYS A 109 -8.93 13.27 -21.67
C LYS A 109 -9.25 12.92 -20.21
N ILE A 110 -9.19 11.63 -19.85
CA ILE A 110 -9.63 11.10 -18.56
C ILE A 110 -8.45 10.49 -17.81
N VAL A 111 -7.53 9.84 -18.54
CA VAL A 111 -6.38 9.12 -18.01
C VAL A 111 -5.10 9.85 -18.38
N THR A 112 -4.30 10.20 -17.39
CA THR A 112 -2.99 10.81 -17.56
C THR A 112 -1.94 9.91 -16.92
N GLY A 113 -0.92 9.50 -17.69
CA GLY A 113 0.23 8.79 -17.13
C GLY A 113 1.14 9.74 -16.35
N PHE A 114 1.73 9.27 -15.26
CA PHE A 114 2.78 10.00 -14.54
C PHE A 114 3.93 9.08 -14.15
N ASN A 115 5.13 9.65 -14.08
CA ASN A 115 6.34 8.96 -13.66
C ASN A 115 6.82 9.60 -12.35
N ILE A 116 7.17 8.78 -11.36
CA ILE A 116 7.73 9.28 -10.10
C ILE A 116 9.27 9.16 -10.06
N GLY A 117 9.83 8.38 -10.99
CA GLY A 117 11.27 8.27 -11.21
C GLY A 117 11.72 6.82 -11.38
N ARG A 118 12.90 6.41 -10.90
CA ARG A 118 13.48 5.08 -11.17
C ARG A 118 13.89 4.33 -9.89
N SER A 119 13.68 3.03 -9.87
CA SER A 119 14.12 2.11 -8.81
C SER A 119 15.64 1.99 -8.73
N TYR A 120 16.14 1.26 -7.74
CA TYR A 120 17.58 1.01 -7.60
C TYR A 120 18.20 0.33 -8.85
N GLU A 121 17.53 -0.65 -9.45
CA GLU A 121 17.98 -1.32 -10.68
C GLU A 121 17.62 -0.52 -11.96
N GLY A 122 17.14 0.72 -11.82
CA GLY A 122 16.93 1.68 -12.92
C GLY A 122 15.59 1.55 -13.66
N ARG A 123 14.64 0.76 -13.15
CA ARG A 123 13.31 0.60 -13.77
C ARG A 123 12.43 1.80 -13.44
N LEU A 124 11.72 2.29 -14.44
CA LEU A 124 10.75 3.37 -14.28
C LEU A 124 9.65 2.95 -13.28
N ILE A 125 9.34 3.82 -12.34
CA ILE A 125 8.19 3.70 -11.44
C ILE A 125 7.16 4.71 -11.89
N ARG A 126 5.99 4.22 -12.30
CA ARG A 126 4.93 5.02 -12.90
C ARG A 126 3.54 4.56 -12.50
N GLY A 127 2.59 5.44 -12.71
CA GLY A 127 1.18 5.23 -12.43
C GLY A 127 0.28 5.99 -13.40
N ILE A 128 -1.01 5.99 -13.09
CA ILE A 128 -2.02 6.76 -13.82
C ILE A 128 -2.83 7.62 -12.88
N LYS A 129 -3.19 8.80 -13.35
CA LYS A 129 -4.22 9.65 -12.80
C LYS A 129 -5.50 9.46 -13.61
N ILE A 130 -6.62 9.14 -12.96
CA ILE A 130 -7.94 9.10 -13.58
C ILE A 130 -8.75 10.28 -13.03
N SER A 131 -9.22 11.16 -13.91
CA SER A 131 -10.02 12.34 -13.57
C SER A 131 -11.12 12.55 -14.60
N PHE A 132 -12.37 12.46 -14.16
CA PHE A 132 -13.53 12.69 -15.03
C PHE A 132 -13.96 14.16 -15.08
N LYS A 133 -13.60 14.96 -14.07
CA LYS A 133 -13.97 16.36 -13.89
C LYS A 133 -12.83 17.09 -13.19
N SER A 134 -12.56 18.35 -13.56
CA SER A 134 -11.50 19.14 -12.94
C SER A 134 -11.83 19.53 -11.49
N GLY A 135 -10.78 19.76 -10.68
CA GLY A 135 -10.89 20.32 -9.33
C GLY A 135 -11.41 19.36 -8.26
N LYS A 136 -11.43 18.05 -8.50
CA LYS A 136 -11.87 17.06 -7.51
C LYS A 136 -10.79 16.79 -6.46
N LYS A 137 -11.25 16.44 -5.26
CA LYS A 137 -10.39 15.85 -4.23
C LYS A 137 -9.94 14.47 -4.67
N ALA A 138 -8.83 14.00 -4.13
CA ALA A 138 -8.14 12.82 -4.62
C ALA A 138 -8.06 11.69 -3.62
N ILE A 139 -8.05 10.47 -4.16
CA ILE A 139 -7.57 9.27 -3.50
C ILE A 139 -6.22 8.88 -4.11
N PHE A 140 -5.25 8.57 -3.26
CA PHE A 140 -3.95 8.05 -3.65
C PHE A 140 -3.84 6.58 -3.23
N ILE A 141 -3.49 5.71 -4.17
CA ILE A 141 -3.36 4.27 -3.94
C ILE A 141 -2.01 3.81 -4.48
N GLU A 142 -1.21 3.18 -3.62
CA GLU A 142 -0.05 2.40 -4.04
C GLU A 142 -0.26 0.92 -3.68
N SER A 143 0.26 0.05 -4.53
CA SER A 143 0.25 -1.39 -4.30
C SER A 143 1.61 -2.01 -4.63
N ASN A 144 1.78 -3.26 -4.17
CA ASN A 144 3.00 -4.02 -4.38
C ASN A 144 4.28 -3.34 -3.86
N ILE A 145 4.19 -2.51 -2.82
CA ILE A 145 5.37 -2.08 -2.04
C ILE A 145 6.14 -3.30 -1.49
N HIS A 146 5.44 -4.40 -1.18
CA HIS A 146 6.06 -5.71 -1.01
C HIS A 146 5.90 -6.57 -2.27
N ALA A 147 7.03 -7.05 -2.78
CA ALA A 147 7.09 -7.71 -4.08
C ALA A 147 6.22 -8.98 -4.22
N ARG A 148 6.21 -9.86 -3.22
CA ARG A 148 5.47 -11.14 -3.22
C ARG A 148 3.95 -11.02 -3.20
N GLU A 149 3.40 -9.85 -2.91
CA GLU A 149 1.96 -9.63 -2.67
C GLU A 149 1.21 -9.39 -4.00
N TRP A 150 1.38 -10.29 -4.98
CA TRP A 150 0.91 -10.13 -6.37
C TRP A 150 -0.59 -9.86 -6.52
N ILE A 151 -1.40 -10.31 -5.58
CA ILE A 151 -2.85 -10.02 -5.57
C ILE A 151 -3.15 -8.52 -5.53
N THR A 152 -2.24 -7.69 -5.00
CA THR A 152 -2.47 -6.25 -4.85
C THR A 152 -2.44 -5.52 -6.21
N SER A 153 -1.42 -5.71 -7.05
CA SER A 153 -1.39 -5.16 -8.42
C SER A 153 -2.50 -5.72 -9.30
N SER A 154 -2.81 -7.02 -9.18
CA SER A 154 -3.91 -7.63 -9.93
C SER A 154 -5.27 -7.06 -9.53
N ALA A 155 -5.51 -6.82 -8.23
CA ALA A 155 -6.77 -6.28 -7.76
C ALA A 155 -6.94 -4.80 -8.10
N ILE A 156 -5.89 -3.98 -7.96
CA ILE A 156 -6.02 -2.56 -8.27
C ILE A 156 -6.16 -2.29 -9.77
N THR A 157 -5.54 -3.10 -10.64
CA THR A 157 -5.74 -2.99 -12.10
C THR A 157 -7.19 -3.35 -12.49
N TYR A 158 -7.84 -4.27 -11.77
CA TYR A 158 -9.27 -4.53 -11.96
C TYR A 158 -10.12 -3.32 -11.58
N VAL A 159 -9.83 -2.69 -10.43
CA VAL A 159 -10.51 -1.47 -10.01
C VAL A 159 -10.34 -0.38 -11.07
N VAL A 160 -9.14 -0.17 -11.60
CA VAL A 160 -8.89 0.77 -12.72
C VAL A 160 -9.79 0.47 -13.93
N LYS A 161 -9.91 -0.81 -14.32
CA LYS A 161 -10.83 -1.19 -15.40
C LYS A 161 -12.28 -0.83 -15.05
N GLU A 162 -12.75 -1.13 -13.86
CA GLU A 162 -14.13 -0.80 -13.47
C GLU A 162 -14.37 0.70 -13.38
N LEU A 163 -13.40 1.50 -12.92
CA LEU A 163 -13.47 2.96 -12.93
C LEU A 163 -13.68 3.54 -14.33
N LEU A 164 -13.13 2.90 -15.37
CA LEU A 164 -13.23 3.40 -16.75
C LEU A 164 -14.41 2.81 -17.52
N PHE A 165 -14.74 1.54 -17.30
CA PHE A 165 -15.62 0.77 -18.18
C PHE A 165 -16.93 0.29 -17.52
N SER A 166 -17.08 0.39 -16.21
CA SER A 166 -18.28 -0.15 -15.55
C SER A 166 -19.54 0.61 -15.94
N HIS A 167 -20.65 -0.11 -16.13
CA HIS A 167 -21.98 0.47 -16.29
C HIS A 167 -22.76 0.55 -14.97
N ASN A 168 -22.19 0.02 -13.87
CA ASN A 168 -22.81 0.08 -12.56
C ASN A 168 -22.86 1.55 -12.07
N ARG A 169 -24.05 2.03 -11.69
CA ARG A 169 -24.28 3.41 -11.26
C ARG A 169 -23.44 3.80 -10.04
N ASP A 170 -23.27 2.91 -9.08
CA ASP A 170 -22.52 3.19 -7.85
C ASP A 170 -21.03 3.30 -8.15
N VAL A 171 -20.51 2.41 -9.01
CA VAL A 171 -19.13 2.48 -9.51
C VAL A 171 -18.90 3.79 -10.27
N ARG A 172 -19.80 4.19 -11.17
CA ARG A 172 -19.70 5.47 -11.89
C ARG A 172 -19.74 6.68 -10.96
N THR A 173 -20.67 6.67 -9.99
CA THR A 173 -20.82 7.75 -9.01
C THR A 173 -19.57 7.89 -8.13
N MET A 174 -18.99 6.77 -7.72
CA MET A 174 -17.72 6.71 -7.00
C MET A 174 -16.58 7.26 -7.88
N ALA A 175 -16.41 6.71 -9.09
CA ALA A 175 -15.35 7.05 -10.03
C ALA A 175 -15.31 8.55 -10.36
N GLU A 176 -16.48 9.17 -10.61
CA GLU A 176 -16.61 10.57 -11.03
C GLU A 176 -16.56 11.57 -9.88
N SER A 177 -16.57 11.09 -8.63
CA SER A 177 -16.56 11.96 -7.45
C SER A 177 -15.17 12.39 -6.98
N LEU A 178 -14.12 11.69 -7.43
CA LEU A 178 -12.74 11.88 -6.99
C LEU A 178 -11.76 11.80 -8.18
N ASP A 179 -10.59 12.40 -8.00
CA ASP A 179 -9.41 12.09 -8.80
C ASP A 179 -8.70 10.86 -8.20
N TRP A 180 -8.26 9.93 -9.05
CA TRP A 180 -7.60 8.69 -8.62
C TRP A 180 -6.14 8.69 -9.04
N TYR A 181 -5.21 8.75 -8.09
CA TYR A 181 -3.78 8.53 -8.35
C TYR A 181 -3.43 7.10 -7.97
N ILE A 182 -2.99 6.29 -8.94
CA ILE A 182 -2.77 4.86 -8.74
C ILE A 182 -1.38 4.48 -9.24
N ILE A 183 -0.58 3.88 -8.36
CA ILE A 183 0.70 3.22 -8.69
C ILE A 183 0.50 1.71 -8.50
N PRO A 184 0.30 0.93 -9.58
CA PRO A 184 0.02 -0.51 -9.46
C PRO A 184 1.19 -1.33 -8.92
N VAL A 185 2.43 -0.90 -9.16
CA VAL A 185 3.63 -1.58 -8.68
C VAL A 185 4.65 -0.55 -8.24
N LEU A 186 4.77 -0.34 -6.92
CA LEU A 186 5.78 0.55 -6.36
C LEU A 186 7.17 -0.12 -6.35
N ASN A 187 7.27 -1.35 -5.84
CA ASN A 187 8.52 -2.11 -5.77
C ASN A 187 8.78 -2.86 -7.08
N VAL A 188 9.04 -2.13 -8.15
CA VAL A 188 9.20 -2.69 -9.50
C VAL A 188 10.35 -3.71 -9.58
N ASP A 189 11.44 -3.50 -8.84
CA ASP A 189 12.59 -4.40 -8.85
C ASP A 189 12.30 -5.71 -8.12
N GLY A 190 11.75 -5.61 -6.91
CA GLY A 190 11.35 -6.78 -6.16
C GLY A 190 10.25 -7.55 -6.89
N PHE A 191 9.28 -6.86 -7.51
CA PHE A 191 8.20 -7.49 -8.25
C PHE A 191 8.72 -8.30 -9.44
N VAL A 192 9.60 -7.72 -10.26
CA VAL A 192 10.27 -8.43 -11.36
C VAL A 192 11.10 -9.60 -10.83
N TYR A 193 11.84 -9.40 -9.73
CA TYR A 193 12.60 -10.47 -9.09
C TYR A 193 11.71 -11.64 -8.66
N SER A 194 10.52 -11.37 -8.12
CA SER A 194 9.59 -12.42 -7.71
C SER A 194 8.96 -13.21 -8.85
N HIS A 195 8.90 -12.63 -10.06
CA HIS A 195 8.39 -13.27 -11.27
C HIS A 195 9.42 -14.15 -12.00
N LYS A 196 10.69 -14.12 -11.58
CA LYS A 196 11.73 -14.95 -12.21
C LYS A 196 11.40 -16.43 -11.97
N LYS A 197 11.23 -17.17 -13.07
CA LYS A 197 11.10 -18.63 -13.04
C LYS A 197 12.50 -19.23 -13.04
N VAL A 198 12.96 -19.75 -11.89
CA VAL A 198 14.12 -20.66 -11.90
C VAL A 198 13.71 -21.97 -12.57
N HIS A 199 14.49 -22.39 -13.56
CA HIS A 199 14.27 -23.65 -14.28
C HIS A 199 14.18 -24.82 -13.30
N HIS A 200 13.00 -25.45 -13.26
CA HIS A 200 12.72 -26.65 -12.46
C HIS A 200 13.63 -27.85 -12.82
N MET A 201 14.39 -27.77 -13.91
CA MET A 201 15.34 -28.82 -14.33
C MET A 201 16.72 -28.67 -13.64
N LEU A 202 17.21 -27.44 -13.47
CA LEU A 202 18.42 -27.17 -12.67
C LEU A 202 18.19 -27.55 -11.19
N ARG A 203 16.93 -27.51 -10.72
CA ARG A 203 16.49 -27.96 -9.38
C ARG A 203 16.84 -29.42 -9.06
N PHE A 204 16.82 -30.32 -10.05
CA PHE A 204 17.11 -31.74 -9.82
C PHE A 204 18.61 -32.01 -9.89
N ILE A 205 19.30 -31.35 -10.82
CA ILE A 205 20.74 -31.48 -11.02
C ILE A 205 21.51 -30.89 -9.83
N TYR A 206 21.16 -29.69 -9.36
CA TYR A 206 21.82 -29.05 -8.21
C TYR A 206 21.63 -29.84 -6.90
N LYS A 207 20.45 -30.46 -6.72
CA LYS A 207 20.12 -31.29 -5.55
C LYS A 207 20.86 -32.64 -5.54
N ILE A 208 21.29 -33.13 -6.71
CA ILE A 208 22.10 -34.35 -6.86
C ILE A 208 23.61 -34.03 -6.72
N ILE A 209 24.06 -32.87 -7.18
CA ILE A 209 25.49 -32.52 -7.21
C ILE A 209 25.98 -31.95 -5.87
N HIS A 210 25.15 -31.23 -5.10
CA HIS A 210 25.57 -30.59 -3.86
C HIS A 210 24.93 -31.19 -2.61
N TYR A 211 25.63 -32.16 -2.00
CA TYR A 211 25.50 -32.51 -0.58
C TYR A 211 26.16 -31.42 0.28
N VAL A 212 25.77 -30.15 0.08
CA VAL A 212 26.34 -28.99 0.78
C VAL A 212 25.20 -28.13 1.29
N ARG A 213 25.18 -27.97 2.62
CA ARG A 213 24.13 -27.36 3.43
C ARG A 213 24.17 -25.81 3.39
N PHE A 214 24.39 -25.20 2.22
CA PHE A 214 24.75 -23.77 2.14
C PHE A 214 24.17 -22.93 0.98
N LEU A 215 23.11 -23.37 0.31
CA LEU A 215 22.40 -22.53 -0.67
C LEU A 215 20.88 -22.68 -0.50
N ASP A 216 20.34 -21.89 0.43
CA ASP A 216 18.93 -21.88 0.81
C ASP A 216 18.07 -21.04 -0.16
N CYS A 217 18.28 -21.13 -1.47
CA CYS A 217 17.63 -20.22 -2.43
C CYS A 217 17.11 -20.90 -3.71
N PRO A 218 15.92 -21.54 -3.65
CA PRO A 218 15.06 -21.63 -4.83
C PRO A 218 13.58 -21.25 -4.59
N LEU A 219 13.17 -20.98 -3.34
CA LEU A 219 11.83 -20.45 -2.99
C LEU A 219 11.85 -18.94 -2.65
N GLN A 220 13.04 -18.38 -2.42
CA GLN A 220 13.22 -17.00 -1.98
C GLN A 220 12.89 -15.97 -3.06
N GLU A 221 12.88 -16.34 -4.35
CA GLU A 221 12.52 -15.41 -5.44
C GLU A 221 11.03 -15.07 -5.39
N ARG A 222 10.13 -16.06 -5.53
CA ARG A 222 8.67 -15.83 -5.52
C ARG A 222 8.18 -15.16 -4.23
N LEU A 223 8.79 -15.50 -3.09
CA LEU A 223 8.44 -14.93 -1.78
C LEU A 223 9.29 -13.73 -1.39
N TRP A 224 10.03 -13.14 -2.33
CA TRP A 224 10.79 -11.91 -2.11
C TRP A 224 9.88 -10.77 -1.68
N ARG A 225 10.29 -9.99 -0.67
CA ARG A 225 9.47 -8.92 -0.08
C ARG A 225 10.04 -7.53 -0.34
N LYS A 226 11.35 -7.38 -0.13
CA LYS A 226 12.07 -6.10 0.00
C LYS A 226 12.36 -5.45 -1.35
N SER A 227 12.97 -4.26 -1.35
CA SER A 227 13.65 -3.69 -2.53
C SER A 227 14.81 -4.59 -3.01
N ARG A 228 15.59 -4.13 -4.00
CA ARG A 228 16.78 -4.86 -4.52
C ARG A 228 18.11 -4.16 -4.29
N ARG A 229 18.12 -2.98 -3.66
CA ARG A 229 19.35 -2.29 -3.24
C ARG A 229 20.16 -3.17 -2.28
N PRO A 230 21.48 -3.37 -2.49
CA PRO A 230 22.33 -4.05 -1.51
C PRO A 230 22.24 -3.39 -0.13
N ALA A 231 21.95 -4.18 0.89
CA ALA A 231 21.84 -3.75 2.28
C ALA A 231 23.15 -4.00 3.04
N SER A 232 23.86 -5.06 2.68
CA SER A 232 25.22 -5.42 3.12
C SER A 232 25.91 -6.23 2.00
N PRO A 233 27.18 -6.67 2.14
CA PRO A 233 27.83 -7.54 1.15
C PRO A 233 27.04 -8.83 0.86
N ASP A 234 26.42 -9.41 1.88
CA ASP A 234 25.72 -10.70 1.79
C ASP A 234 24.20 -10.56 1.63
N CYS A 235 23.64 -9.39 1.94
CA CYS A 235 22.19 -9.21 2.05
C CYS A 235 21.68 -8.07 1.18
N ARG A 236 20.50 -8.30 0.60
CA ARG A 236 19.86 -7.38 -0.35
C ARG A 236 18.49 -6.95 0.14
N GLY A 237 18.16 -5.71 -0.17
CA GLY A 237 16.86 -5.11 -0.02
C GLY A 237 16.60 -4.51 1.36
N THR A 238 15.76 -3.48 1.34
CA THR A 238 15.14 -2.82 2.48
C THR A 238 13.64 -3.09 2.44
N ASP A 239 13.01 -3.28 3.60
CA ASP A 239 11.55 -3.29 3.71
C ASP A 239 11.03 -1.86 3.48
N LEU A 240 10.47 -1.64 2.29
CA LEU A 240 9.99 -0.33 1.85
C LEU A 240 8.92 0.23 2.80
N ASN A 241 8.08 -0.61 3.42
CA ASN A 241 7.08 -0.17 4.39
C ASN A 241 7.62 -0.08 5.84
N ARG A 242 8.95 0.11 5.97
CA ARG A 242 9.66 0.49 7.20
C ARG A 242 10.59 1.68 6.98
N ASN A 243 10.63 2.24 5.76
CA ASN A 243 11.63 3.21 5.34
C ASN A 243 11.09 4.66 5.26
N PHE A 244 9.83 4.92 5.64
CA PHE A 244 9.25 6.27 5.59
C PHE A 244 9.72 7.14 6.76
N GLY A 245 9.88 8.45 6.52
CA GLY A 245 10.32 9.46 7.49
C GLY A 245 9.30 9.84 8.57
N PHE A 246 8.70 8.88 9.26
CA PHE A 246 7.88 9.11 10.45
C PHE A 246 8.21 8.07 11.53
N LEU A 247 8.82 8.55 12.63
CA LEU A 247 9.34 7.70 13.72
C LEU A 247 10.20 6.53 13.22
N TRP A 248 10.93 6.77 12.13
CA TRP A 248 11.76 5.77 11.46
C TRP A 248 12.83 5.22 12.42
N GLY A 249 13.18 3.94 12.26
CA GLY A 249 14.32 3.34 12.96
C GLY A 249 14.11 3.04 14.45
N GLN A 250 12.91 3.26 15.02
CA GLN A 250 12.62 2.86 16.41
C GLN A 250 12.79 1.35 16.66
N GLN A 251 12.66 0.54 15.61
CA GLN A 251 13.04 -0.88 15.63
C GLN A 251 13.90 -1.19 14.41
N GLN A 252 15.22 -1.13 14.59
CA GLN A 252 16.16 -1.56 13.57
C GLN A 252 16.35 -3.08 13.63
N SER A 253 16.38 -3.72 12.46
CA SER A 253 16.70 -5.14 12.35
C SER A 253 17.96 -5.35 11.52
N ASP A 254 18.48 -6.57 11.54
CA ASP A 254 19.63 -6.96 10.73
C ASP A 254 19.38 -6.75 9.22
N PRO A 255 20.38 -6.32 8.41
CA PRO A 255 20.24 -6.14 6.95
C PRO A 255 19.67 -7.33 6.17
N CYS A 256 19.82 -8.55 6.68
CA CYS A 256 19.28 -9.77 6.09
C CYS A 256 17.82 -10.03 6.48
N SER A 257 17.31 -9.35 7.51
CA SER A 257 15.90 -9.41 7.93
C SER A 257 14.96 -8.99 6.81
N THR A 258 13.80 -9.64 6.75
CA THR A 258 12.69 -9.23 5.87
C THR A 258 12.03 -7.92 6.31
N GLN A 259 12.38 -7.41 7.50
CA GLN A 259 11.88 -6.19 8.12
C GLN A 259 12.97 -5.12 8.25
N TYR A 260 14.11 -5.27 7.55
CA TYR A 260 15.20 -4.30 7.60
C TYR A 260 14.70 -2.92 7.15
N ALA A 261 14.81 -1.90 8.00
CA ALA A 261 14.24 -0.58 7.76
C ALA A 261 15.10 0.34 6.88
N GLY A 262 16.27 -0.15 6.45
CA GLY A 262 17.25 0.61 5.68
C GLY A 262 18.31 1.26 6.58
N PRO A 263 19.37 1.84 6.00
CA PRO A 263 20.41 2.53 6.77
C PRO A 263 19.97 3.89 7.35
N HIS A 264 18.98 4.55 6.74
CA HIS A 264 18.36 5.78 7.21
C HIS A 264 16.93 5.89 6.63
N ALA A 265 16.11 6.80 7.17
CA ALA A 265 14.81 7.09 6.58
C ALA A 265 14.96 7.52 5.11
N GLU A 266 14.04 7.08 4.26
CA GLU A 266 13.97 7.40 2.84
C GLU A 266 15.25 7.04 2.07
N SER A 267 15.99 6.04 2.55
CA SER A 267 17.18 5.52 1.87
C SER A 267 16.84 4.87 0.53
N GLU A 268 15.66 4.30 0.38
CA GLU A 268 15.28 3.61 -0.85
C GLU A 268 14.75 4.60 -1.89
N PRO A 269 15.30 4.61 -3.13
CA PRO A 269 14.85 5.55 -4.16
C PRO A 269 13.35 5.42 -4.42
N GLU A 270 12.77 4.23 -4.33
CA GLU A 270 11.34 3.99 -4.47
C GLU A 270 10.52 4.79 -3.45
N ILE A 271 10.96 4.84 -2.18
CA ILE A 271 10.25 5.59 -1.12
C ILE A 271 10.48 7.08 -1.25
N LYS A 272 11.73 7.50 -1.48
CA LYS A 272 12.05 8.92 -1.64
C LYS A 272 11.22 9.55 -2.77
N GLN A 273 11.16 8.88 -3.92
CA GLN A 273 10.44 9.38 -5.10
C GLN A 273 8.91 9.34 -4.92
N LEU A 274 8.38 8.33 -4.23
CA LEU A 274 6.95 8.29 -3.91
C LEU A 274 6.57 9.49 -3.02
N LYS A 275 7.35 9.73 -1.97
CA LYS A 275 7.16 10.83 -1.04
C LYS A 275 7.26 12.18 -1.76
N ASP A 276 8.33 12.40 -2.54
CA ASP A 276 8.52 13.63 -3.30
C ASP A 276 7.37 13.87 -4.32
N PHE A 277 6.84 12.81 -4.95
CA PHE A 277 5.67 12.93 -5.84
C PHE A 277 4.39 13.30 -5.07
N ILE A 278 4.10 12.62 -3.95
CA ILE A 278 2.92 12.94 -3.13
C ILE A 278 3.03 14.36 -2.57
N ASP A 279 4.23 14.81 -2.17
CA ASP A 279 4.48 16.15 -1.68
C ASP A 279 4.24 17.22 -2.75
N SER A 280 4.51 16.90 -4.03
CA SER A 280 4.22 17.79 -5.15
C SER A 280 2.72 18.04 -5.38
N ILE A 281 1.86 17.18 -4.85
CA ILE A 281 0.41 17.36 -4.90
C ILE A 281 0.01 18.33 -3.76
N PRO A 282 -0.71 19.43 -4.06
CA PRO A 282 -1.03 20.44 -3.06
C PRO A 282 -1.75 19.88 -1.83
N ASP A 283 -1.46 20.47 -0.67
CA ASP A 283 -2.03 20.02 0.60
C ASP A 283 -3.56 20.09 0.59
N GLY A 284 -4.18 19.09 1.23
CA GLY A 284 -5.62 18.96 1.28
C GLY A 284 -6.30 18.60 -0.05
N VAL A 285 -5.56 18.35 -1.15
CA VAL A 285 -6.10 17.72 -2.37
C VAL A 285 -6.35 16.24 -2.14
N ILE A 286 -5.34 15.52 -1.65
CA ILE A 286 -5.48 14.10 -1.30
C ILE A 286 -6.24 14.01 0.02
N LYS A 287 -7.39 13.32 0.00
CA LYS A 287 -8.23 13.08 1.18
C LYS A 287 -8.12 11.66 1.69
N ILE A 288 -7.72 10.74 0.82
CA ILE A 288 -7.62 9.32 1.12
C ILE A 288 -6.26 8.79 0.64
N TYR A 289 -5.51 8.14 1.51
CA TYR A 289 -4.30 7.38 1.18
C TYR A 289 -4.55 5.89 1.46
N VAL A 290 -4.23 5.02 0.51
CA VAL A 290 -4.31 3.57 0.67
C VAL A 290 -3.00 2.92 0.25
N GLY A 291 -2.31 2.31 1.22
CA GLY A 291 -1.30 1.30 0.94
C GLY A 291 -1.94 -0.08 0.85
N LEU A 292 -2.00 -0.66 -0.35
CA LEU A 292 -2.66 -1.94 -0.61
C LEU A 292 -1.66 -3.09 -0.46
N HIS A 293 -1.96 -3.98 0.48
CA HIS A 293 -1.13 -5.09 0.92
C HIS A 293 -1.87 -6.42 0.86
N SER A 294 -1.14 -7.51 1.07
CA SER A 294 -1.72 -8.79 1.49
C SER A 294 -0.77 -9.47 2.47
N ALA A 295 -1.20 -10.37 3.35
CA ALA A 295 -2.48 -11.05 3.35
C ALA A 295 -3.06 -11.20 4.76
N ALA A 296 -3.87 -10.24 5.24
CA ALA A 296 -4.43 -10.28 6.59
C ALA A 296 -5.96 -10.14 6.68
N GLN A 297 -6.66 -9.76 5.60
CA GLN A 297 -8.09 -9.40 5.62
C GLN A 297 -8.37 -8.34 6.69
N CYS A 298 -7.67 -7.20 6.59
CA CYS A 298 -7.78 -6.12 7.55
C CYS A 298 -7.83 -4.75 6.87
N VAL A 299 -8.55 -3.80 7.48
CA VAL A 299 -8.45 -2.37 7.17
C VAL A 299 -7.81 -1.71 8.37
N LEU A 300 -6.58 -1.22 8.20
CA LEU A 300 -5.76 -0.76 9.30
C LEU A 300 -5.59 0.75 9.27
N THR A 301 -5.94 1.41 10.37
CA THR A 301 -5.72 2.84 10.58
C THR A 301 -4.37 3.08 11.27
N PRO A 302 -3.85 4.33 11.32
CA PRO A 302 -2.81 4.69 12.28
C PRO A 302 -3.32 4.47 13.71
N TRP A 303 -2.45 4.31 14.71
CA TRP A 303 -0.99 4.24 14.58
C TRP A 303 -0.50 2.79 14.45
N THR A 304 0.72 2.67 13.93
CA THR A 304 1.44 1.40 13.88
C THR A 304 2.52 1.31 14.96
N HIS A 305 3.11 2.44 15.36
CA HIS A 305 4.19 2.48 16.35
C HIS A 305 3.68 2.38 17.81
N THR A 306 2.47 2.88 18.10
CA THR A 306 1.84 2.87 19.44
C THR A 306 0.45 2.22 19.40
N LYS A 307 -0.03 1.73 20.56
CA LYS A 307 -1.43 1.26 20.71
C LYS A 307 -2.40 2.40 21.02
N GLU A 308 -1.89 3.58 21.33
CA GLU A 308 -2.72 4.78 21.43
C GLU A 308 -3.40 5.06 20.09
N LEU A 309 -4.59 5.64 20.16
CA LEU A 309 -5.40 5.94 18.99
C LEU A 309 -5.05 7.35 18.49
N PRO A 310 -5.01 7.59 17.18
CA PRO A 310 -4.85 8.94 16.62
C PRO A 310 -6.07 9.82 16.94
N GLU A 311 -5.88 11.13 16.94
CA GLU A 311 -6.92 12.13 17.25
C GLU A 311 -8.21 11.93 16.43
N HIS A 312 -8.09 11.56 15.16
CA HIS A 312 -9.24 11.38 14.25
C HIS A 312 -9.60 9.90 14.03
N TYR A 313 -9.32 9.04 15.02
CA TYR A 313 -9.57 7.60 14.92
C TYR A 313 -11.03 7.25 14.63
N ASP A 314 -11.99 7.94 15.26
CA ASP A 314 -13.42 7.62 15.11
C ASP A 314 -13.92 7.83 13.68
N GLN A 315 -13.44 8.87 13.01
CA GLN A 315 -13.72 9.11 11.59
C GLN A 315 -13.11 8.02 10.71
N MET A 316 -11.85 7.67 10.98
CA MET A 316 -11.14 6.63 10.24
C MET A 316 -11.78 5.24 10.43
N ILE A 317 -12.19 4.88 11.65
CA ILE A 317 -12.79 3.57 11.92
C ILE A 317 -14.22 3.48 11.37
N PHE A 318 -14.97 4.58 11.34
CA PHE A 318 -16.26 4.67 10.66
C PHE A 318 -16.11 4.32 9.17
N VAL A 319 -15.19 4.99 8.47
CA VAL A 319 -14.90 4.76 7.06
C VAL A 319 -14.35 3.34 6.81
N ALA A 320 -13.45 2.85 7.67
CA ALA A 320 -12.90 1.50 7.56
C ALA A 320 -13.98 0.40 7.71
N LYS A 321 -14.93 0.59 8.64
CA LYS A 321 -16.07 -0.32 8.81
C LYS A 321 -17.03 -0.26 7.63
N ALA A 322 -17.24 0.91 7.04
CA ALA A 322 -18.05 1.04 5.82
C ALA A 322 -17.42 0.29 4.64
N PHE A 323 -16.09 0.42 4.44
CA PHE A 323 -15.35 -0.41 3.48
C PHE A 323 -15.57 -1.90 3.73
N ALA A 324 -15.35 -2.37 4.96
CA ALA A 324 -15.45 -3.79 5.27
C ALA A 324 -16.88 -4.34 5.13
N LYS A 325 -17.89 -3.52 5.46
CA LYS A 325 -19.31 -3.87 5.31
C LYS A 325 -19.68 -4.02 3.84
N ALA A 326 -19.34 -3.04 3.01
CA ALA A 326 -19.65 -3.06 1.58
C ALA A 326 -18.90 -4.20 0.87
N LEU A 327 -17.62 -4.39 1.19
CA LEU A 327 -16.81 -5.50 0.69
C LEU A 327 -17.46 -6.87 0.97
N ALA A 328 -17.96 -7.08 2.18
CA ALA A 328 -18.51 -8.38 2.60
C ALA A 328 -19.84 -8.75 1.90
N THR A 329 -20.49 -7.81 1.20
CA THR A 329 -21.80 -8.06 0.58
C THR A 329 -21.78 -9.13 -0.50
N ARG A 330 -20.66 -9.27 -1.23
CA ARG A 330 -20.59 -10.12 -2.42
C ARG A 330 -20.30 -11.59 -2.09
N PHE A 331 -19.24 -11.88 -1.33
CA PHE A 331 -18.87 -13.25 -0.98
C PHE A 331 -18.73 -13.50 0.53
N GLY A 332 -19.15 -12.55 1.38
CA GLY A 332 -19.13 -12.71 2.82
C GLY A 332 -17.73 -12.62 3.45
N THR A 333 -16.72 -12.17 2.70
CA THR A 333 -15.35 -12.06 3.20
C THR A 333 -15.27 -11.04 4.33
N ARG A 334 -14.93 -11.49 5.55
CA ARG A 334 -14.86 -10.61 6.73
C ARG A 334 -13.49 -9.98 6.91
N TYR A 335 -13.47 -8.67 7.06
CA TYR A 335 -12.27 -7.88 7.37
C TYR A 335 -12.30 -7.39 8.82
N LYS A 336 -11.15 -7.44 9.50
CA LYS A 336 -10.98 -6.80 10.82
C LYS A 336 -10.54 -5.35 10.62
N CYS A 337 -11.20 -4.41 11.31
CA CYS A 337 -10.86 -2.98 11.25
C CYS A 337 -10.28 -2.50 12.59
N GLY A 338 -9.33 -1.57 12.55
CA GLY A 338 -8.77 -0.94 13.74
C GLY A 338 -7.37 -0.39 13.52
N SER A 339 -6.78 0.23 14.54
CA SER A 339 -5.40 0.73 14.44
C SER A 339 -4.41 -0.42 14.28
N SER A 340 -3.40 -0.23 13.43
CA SER A 340 -2.43 -1.26 13.05
C SER A 340 -1.80 -1.95 14.26
N ALA A 341 -1.40 -1.20 15.28
CA ALA A 341 -0.78 -1.75 16.48
C ALA A 341 -1.73 -2.60 17.35
N ASN A 342 -3.04 -2.31 17.34
CA ASN A 342 -4.05 -3.05 18.11
C ASN A 342 -4.57 -4.27 17.33
N VAL A 343 -4.58 -4.21 16.00
CA VAL A 343 -5.05 -5.31 15.15
C VAL A 343 -3.93 -6.32 14.87
N LEU A 344 -2.71 -5.85 14.61
CA LEU A 344 -1.55 -6.65 14.22
C LEU A 344 -0.40 -6.51 15.25
N LYS A 345 0.78 -6.07 14.78
CA LYS A 345 1.99 -5.90 15.58
C LYS A 345 2.54 -4.49 15.36
N ARG A 346 3.22 -3.97 16.37
CA ARG A 346 3.87 -2.66 16.31
C ARG A 346 5.07 -2.68 15.37
N PHE A 347 5.24 -1.60 14.62
CA PHE A 347 6.45 -1.24 13.88
C PHE A 347 6.41 0.25 13.54
N SER A 348 7.52 0.80 13.06
CA SER A 348 7.60 2.20 12.63
C SER A 348 8.08 2.35 11.19
N GLY A 349 8.08 3.60 10.68
CA GLY A 349 8.49 3.91 9.31
C GLY A 349 7.52 3.41 8.21
N GLY A 350 6.25 3.24 8.55
CA GLY A 350 5.21 2.80 7.61
C GLY A 350 4.58 3.93 6.81
N SER A 351 4.18 3.63 5.57
CA SER A 351 3.63 4.60 4.60
C SER A 351 2.37 5.30 5.12
N LYS A 352 1.45 4.53 5.69
CA LYS A 352 0.19 5.03 6.26
C LYS A 352 0.40 6.00 7.42
N ASP A 353 1.32 5.69 8.35
CA ASP A 353 1.59 6.56 9.49
C ASP A 353 2.23 7.87 9.02
N TRP A 354 3.14 7.82 8.03
CA TRP A 354 3.69 9.01 7.38
C TRP A 354 2.64 9.84 6.64
N ALA A 355 1.76 9.19 5.87
CA ALA A 355 0.69 9.88 5.12
C ALA A 355 -0.25 10.66 6.05
N TYR A 356 -0.59 10.09 7.21
CA TYR A 356 -1.41 10.74 8.22
C TYR A 356 -0.65 11.84 8.96
N ALA A 357 0.52 11.54 9.52
CA ALA A 357 1.22 12.44 10.43
C ALA A 357 1.98 13.58 9.74
N VAL A 358 2.57 13.29 8.58
CA VAL A 358 3.51 14.20 7.91
C VAL A 358 2.82 14.90 6.75
N LYS A 359 2.14 14.14 5.86
CA LYS A 359 1.42 14.74 4.73
C LYS A 359 0.03 15.29 5.11
N GLY A 360 -0.49 14.95 6.29
CA GLY A 360 -1.78 15.44 6.78
C GLY A 360 -2.99 14.88 6.02
N ILE A 361 -2.89 13.65 5.50
CA ILE A 361 -4.00 13.00 4.79
C ILE A 361 -4.96 12.39 5.81
N PRO A 362 -6.21 12.87 5.92
CA PRO A 362 -7.09 12.57 7.05
C PRO A 362 -7.56 11.11 7.09
N ILE A 363 -7.79 10.49 5.93
CA ILE A 363 -8.17 9.09 5.83
C ILE A 363 -6.98 8.31 5.27
N SER A 364 -6.17 7.72 6.14
CA SER A 364 -4.97 6.98 5.75
C SER A 364 -5.09 5.52 6.16
N PHE A 365 -5.09 4.59 5.21
CA PHE A 365 -5.24 3.16 5.47
C PHE A 365 -4.12 2.30 4.91
N THR A 366 -3.90 1.18 5.60
CA THR A 366 -3.32 -0.02 5.01
C THR A 366 -4.45 -1.03 4.85
N ILE A 367 -4.73 -1.46 3.61
CA ILE A 367 -5.72 -2.50 3.33
C ILE A 367 -4.98 -3.80 3.04
N GLU A 368 -5.22 -4.81 3.85
CA GLU A 368 -4.62 -6.13 3.75
C GLU A 368 -5.61 -7.11 3.12
N LEU A 369 -5.39 -7.48 1.85
CA LEU A 369 -6.21 -8.40 1.06
C LEU A 369 -6.19 -9.86 1.60
N PRO A 370 -6.96 -10.80 1.01
CA PRO A 370 -7.05 -12.17 1.49
C PRO A 370 -5.76 -12.99 1.41
N GLY A 371 -5.79 -14.15 2.09
CA GLY A 371 -4.69 -15.12 2.22
C GLY A 371 -4.38 -15.50 3.67
N LYS A 372 -5.00 -14.83 4.64
CA LYS A 372 -5.03 -15.25 6.04
C LYS A 372 -5.52 -16.71 6.15
N GLY A 373 -4.89 -17.49 7.03
CA GLY A 373 -5.27 -18.88 7.30
C GLY A 373 -4.80 -19.90 6.25
N ARG A 374 -4.13 -19.47 5.17
CA ARG A 374 -3.52 -20.36 4.17
C ARG A 374 -2.03 -20.55 4.46
N SER A 375 -1.50 -21.73 4.19
CA SER A 375 -0.06 -22.01 4.26
C SER A 375 0.72 -21.15 3.26
N SER A 376 0.25 -21.06 2.02
CA SER A 376 0.77 -20.18 0.98
C SER A 376 -0.02 -18.87 0.89
N ARG A 377 0.02 -18.05 1.96
CA ARG A 377 -0.78 -16.81 2.06
C ARG A 377 -0.54 -15.76 0.97
N PHE A 378 0.62 -15.79 0.30
CA PHE A 378 0.98 -14.84 -0.77
C PHE A 378 0.92 -15.45 -2.17
N GLU A 379 0.60 -16.75 -2.28
CA GLU A 379 0.48 -17.48 -3.55
C GLU A 379 -0.97 -17.96 -3.69
N LEU A 380 -1.90 -16.99 -3.71
CA LEU A 380 -3.30 -17.28 -3.95
C LEU A 380 -3.46 -17.82 -5.37
N PRO A 381 -4.32 -18.83 -5.59
CA PRO A 381 -4.51 -19.36 -6.94
C PRO A 381 -5.22 -18.32 -7.82
N GLU A 382 -4.94 -18.33 -9.12
CA GLU A 382 -5.37 -17.27 -10.05
C GLU A 382 -6.89 -17.09 -10.11
N GLN A 383 -7.67 -18.16 -9.84
CA GLN A 383 -9.13 -18.08 -9.78
C GLN A 383 -9.66 -17.18 -8.65
N MET A 384 -8.81 -16.83 -7.68
CA MET A 384 -9.16 -15.90 -6.60
C MET A 384 -8.95 -14.44 -6.99
N ILE A 385 -8.26 -14.14 -8.09
CA ILE A 385 -7.99 -12.75 -8.51
C ILE A 385 -9.31 -12.01 -8.68
N LEU A 386 -10.19 -12.49 -9.57
CA LEU A 386 -11.44 -11.79 -9.86
C LEU A 386 -12.38 -11.66 -8.64
N PRO A 387 -12.65 -12.71 -7.82
CA PRO A 387 -13.44 -12.57 -6.60
C PRO A 387 -12.92 -11.50 -5.64
N ILE A 388 -11.61 -11.49 -5.38
CA ILE A 388 -10.98 -10.52 -4.46
C ILE A 388 -11.08 -9.11 -5.03
N SER A 389 -10.85 -8.95 -6.33
CA SER A 389 -10.93 -7.66 -7.00
C SER A 389 -12.34 -7.05 -6.99
N MET A 390 -13.37 -7.88 -7.17
CA MET A 390 -14.77 -7.44 -7.10
C MET A 390 -15.14 -6.98 -5.69
N GLU A 391 -14.73 -7.73 -4.67
CA GLU A 391 -14.93 -7.35 -3.26
C GLU A 391 -14.18 -6.06 -2.90
N LEU A 392 -12.95 -5.88 -3.41
CA LEU A 392 -12.19 -4.65 -3.22
C LEU A 392 -12.91 -3.43 -3.82
N LEU A 393 -13.51 -3.58 -5.01
CA LEU A 393 -14.30 -2.53 -5.64
C LEU A 393 -15.51 -2.15 -4.78
N ASP A 394 -16.28 -3.14 -4.30
CA ASP A 394 -17.43 -2.90 -3.43
C ASP A 394 -17.02 -2.19 -2.14
N GLY A 395 -15.87 -2.60 -1.57
CA GLY A 395 -15.29 -1.92 -0.41
C GLY A 395 -15.01 -0.45 -0.68
N PHE A 396 -14.44 -0.11 -1.84
CA PHE A 396 -14.18 1.29 -2.20
C PHE A 396 -15.46 2.12 -2.35
N ILE A 397 -16.55 1.52 -2.83
CA ILE A 397 -17.86 2.20 -2.92
C ILE A 397 -18.30 2.63 -1.51
N GLY A 398 -18.37 1.69 -0.57
CA GLY A 398 -18.80 1.99 0.81
C GLY A 398 -17.85 2.94 1.54
N MET A 399 -16.54 2.85 1.28
CA MET A 399 -15.55 3.76 1.84
C MET A 399 -15.77 5.21 1.38
N ILE A 400 -16.00 5.41 0.08
CA ILE A 400 -16.14 6.75 -0.50
C ILE A 400 -17.49 7.36 -0.13
N GLU A 401 -18.54 6.54 -0.01
CA GLU A 401 -19.83 6.97 0.53
C GLU A 401 -19.69 7.48 1.98
N ALA A 402 -19.04 6.72 2.86
CA ALA A 402 -18.80 7.12 4.24
C ALA A 402 -17.96 8.42 4.36
N VAL A 403 -16.98 8.62 3.48
CA VAL A 403 -16.20 9.87 3.45
C VAL A 403 -17.05 11.07 3.05
N LYS A 404 -17.99 10.89 2.12
CA LYS A 404 -18.95 11.97 1.75
C LYS A 404 -19.86 12.32 2.92
N GLU A 405 -20.38 11.32 3.62
CA GLU A 405 -21.22 11.50 4.81
C GLU A 405 -20.50 12.31 5.90
N LEU A 406 -19.24 11.97 6.21
CA LEU A 406 -18.43 12.76 7.16
C LEU A 406 -18.28 14.22 6.71
N GLY A 407 -18.06 14.46 5.41
CA GLY A 407 -17.97 15.80 4.86
C GLY A 407 -19.26 16.61 5.03
N GLU A 408 -20.42 16.00 4.79
CA GLU A 408 -21.72 16.65 4.93
C GLU A 408 -22.04 16.99 6.39
N VAL A 409 -21.77 16.08 7.32
CA VAL A 409 -21.96 16.31 8.76
C VAL A 409 -21.11 17.48 9.25
N LEU A 410 -19.84 17.55 8.85
CA LEU A 410 -18.95 18.65 9.23
C LEU A 410 -19.43 20.00 8.67
N VAL A 411 -19.93 20.04 7.44
CA VAL A 411 -20.51 21.26 6.85
C VAL A 411 -21.77 21.69 7.59
N LEU A 412 -22.66 20.76 7.95
CA LEU A 412 -23.86 21.06 8.74
C LEU A 412 -23.50 21.57 10.14
N ALA A 413 -22.53 20.95 10.80
CA ALA A 413 -22.04 21.39 12.10
C ALA A 413 -21.44 22.81 12.01
N ALA A 414 -20.62 23.10 11.00
CA ALA A 414 -20.05 24.43 10.79
C ALA A 414 -21.13 25.50 10.52
N LYS A 415 -22.13 25.19 9.68
CA LYS A 415 -23.25 26.10 9.43
C LYS A 415 -24.07 26.39 10.69
N ARG A 416 -24.30 25.38 11.53
CA ARG A 416 -24.97 25.57 12.84
C ARG A 416 -24.15 26.47 13.76
N HIS A 417 -22.82 26.28 13.84
CA HIS A 417 -21.97 27.16 14.65
C HIS A 417 -22.02 28.62 14.19
N VAL A 418 -21.97 28.87 12.87
CA VAL A 418 -22.10 30.22 12.31
C VAL A 418 -23.48 30.82 12.61
N ALA A 419 -24.56 30.03 12.49
CA ALA A 419 -25.90 30.49 12.82
C ALA A 419 -26.05 30.84 14.32
N THR A 420 -25.52 30.01 15.22
CA THR A 420 -25.50 30.28 16.66
C THR A 420 -24.67 31.52 17.02
N ALA A 421 -23.51 31.70 16.37
CA ALA A 421 -22.69 32.89 16.53
C ALA A 421 -23.39 34.17 16.02
N ALA A 422 -24.10 34.07 14.90
CA ALA A 422 -24.87 35.20 14.35
C ALA A 422 -26.07 35.56 15.24
N LEU A 423 -26.83 34.56 15.72
CA LEU A 423 -27.96 34.76 16.63
C LEU A 423 -27.50 35.37 17.96
N SER A 424 -26.40 34.89 18.53
CA SER A 424 -25.86 35.47 19.77
C SER A 424 -25.41 36.94 19.61
N GLN A 425 -24.86 37.33 18.45
CA GLN A 425 -24.55 38.74 18.14
C GLN A 425 -25.80 39.62 17.98
N LEU A 426 -26.91 39.06 17.48
CA LEU A 426 -28.18 39.79 17.29
C LEU A 426 -28.95 40.01 18.59
N TYR A 427 -28.95 39.03 19.51
CA TYR A 427 -29.75 39.08 20.74
C TYR A 427 -28.96 39.50 21.99
N LEU A 428 -27.63 39.43 21.98
CA LEU A 428 -26.76 39.82 23.11
C LEU A 428 -25.54 40.65 22.64
N PRO A 429 -25.75 41.84 22.07
CA PRO A 429 -24.71 42.61 21.37
C PRO A 429 -23.56 43.12 22.27
N ASN A 430 -23.72 43.06 23.60
CA ASN A 430 -22.72 43.51 24.57
C ASN A 430 -21.88 42.36 25.17
N ILE A 431 -22.04 41.11 24.68
CA ILE A 431 -21.29 39.95 25.16
C ILE A 431 -20.21 39.60 24.13
N VAL A 432 -18.94 39.62 24.57
CA VAL A 432 -17.80 39.19 23.75
C VAL A 432 -17.65 37.67 23.85
N PHE A 433 -17.91 36.97 22.75
CA PHE A 433 -17.70 35.53 22.66
C PHE A 433 -16.24 35.24 22.25
N ILE A 434 -15.47 34.60 23.14
CA ILE A 434 -14.12 34.13 22.84
C ILE A 434 -14.21 32.64 22.53
N SER A 435 -13.99 32.26 21.27
CA SER A 435 -13.83 30.85 20.86
C SER A 435 -12.36 30.47 20.95
N THR A 436 -12.00 29.55 21.85
CA THR A 436 -10.65 28.99 21.92
C THR A 436 -10.67 27.54 21.46
N ASN A 437 -9.90 27.21 20.42
CA ASN A 437 -9.61 25.83 20.07
C ASN A 437 -8.42 25.35 20.92
N GLN A 438 -8.65 24.27 21.67
CA GLN A 438 -7.68 23.46 22.42
C GLN A 438 -7.00 24.10 23.65
N ASP A 439 -6.77 23.22 24.62
CA ASP A 439 -6.17 23.47 25.92
C ASP A 439 -4.75 24.03 25.79
N GLU A 440 -4.57 25.33 26.00
CA GLU A 440 -3.39 25.91 26.63
C GLU A 440 -3.54 27.43 26.80
N MET A 441 -4.11 27.87 27.93
CA MET A 441 -3.68 29.08 28.64
C MET A 441 -4.21 29.02 30.09
N PRO A 442 -3.35 29.14 31.12
CA PRO A 442 -3.83 29.61 32.42
C PRO A 442 -4.17 31.08 32.24
N ILE A 443 -5.44 31.45 32.32
CA ILE A 443 -5.88 32.86 32.33
C ILE A 443 -5.34 33.49 33.62
N LYS A 444 -4.09 33.98 33.58
CA LYS A 444 -3.50 34.87 34.58
C LYS A 444 -3.30 36.23 33.94
N SER A 445 -4.40 36.97 33.86
CA SER A 445 -4.53 38.44 33.88
C SER A 445 -5.65 38.91 32.95
N VAL A 446 -6.87 38.88 33.47
CA VAL A 446 -7.91 39.80 33.02
C VAL A 446 -8.39 40.55 34.27
N ALA A 447 -7.55 41.46 34.75
CA ALA A 447 -7.93 42.41 35.77
C ALA A 447 -8.45 43.67 35.06
N ASN A 448 -9.66 44.10 35.43
CA ASN A 448 -10.43 45.24 34.93
C ASN A 448 -11.19 45.05 33.62
N ILE A 449 -12.31 44.32 33.68
CA ILE A 449 -13.44 44.55 32.76
C ILE A 449 -14.71 44.70 33.61
N ARG A 450 -15.34 45.88 33.54
CA ARG A 450 -16.61 46.17 34.23
C ARG A 450 -17.75 45.44 33.52
N SER A 451 -18.52 44.68 34.31
CA SER A 451 -19.88 44.16 34.06
C SER A 451 -20.15 43.48 32.70
N GLY A 452 -20.23 42.15 32.74
CA GLY A 452 -21.00 41.34 31.76
C GLY A 452 -20.19 40.65 30.68
N VAL A 453 -19.35 39.67 31.04
CA VAL A 453 -18.77 38.72 30.07
C VAL A 453 -19.10 37.30 30.52
N PHE A 454 -19.80 36.56 29.67
CA PHE A 454 -20.08 35.13 29.86
C PHE A 454 -19.11 34.32 28.99
N VAL A 455 -18.38 33.39 29.60
CA VAL A 455 -17.43 32.51 28.89
C VAL A 455 -18.07 31.13 28.77
N LEU A 456 -18.48 30.75 27.56
CA LEU A 456 -18.94 29.40 27.24
C LEU A 456 -17.74 28.55 26.81
N LYS A 457 -17.37 27.55 27.62
CA LYS A 457 -16.35 26.55 27.26
C LYS A 457 -17.06 25.36 26.61
N TYR A 458 -16.87 25.16 25.31
CA TYR A 458 -17.35 23.95 24.63
C TYR A 458 -16.30 22.84 24.77
N ALA A 459 -16.62 21.79 25.53
CA ALA A 459 -15.85 20.56 25.55
C ALA A 459 -16.54 19.55 24.61
N ALA A 460 -15.84 19.15 23.55
CA ALA A 460 -16.24 17.99 22.75
C ALA A 460 -15.54 16.77 23.35
N GLU A 461 -16.17 16.09 24.30
CA GLU A 461 -15.72 14.76 24.74
C GLU A 461 -16.83 13.70 24.68
N PRO A 462 -16.48 12.43 24.41
CA PRO A 462 -17.43 11.38 24.09
C PRO A 462 -17.95 10.67 25.35
N TYR A 463 -19.20 10.21 25.26
CA TYR A 463 -19.93 9.36 26.21
C TYR A 463 -19.06 8.51 27.17
N SER A 464 -19.06 8.88 28.47
CA SER A 464 -18.86 7.92 29.56
C SER A 464 -19.66 8.32 30.80
N VAL A 465 -20.44 7.38 31.30
CA VAL A 465 -21.24 7.44 32.53
C VAL A 465 -20.32 7.51 33.75
N MET A 466 -20.54 8.47 34.67
CA MET A 466 -20.26 8.29 36.11
C MET A 466 -21.05 9.25 37.00
N ASP A 467 -21.55 8.66 38.09
CA ASP A 467 -22.28 9.23 39.22
C ASP A 467 -21.45 10.17 40.12
N ASN A 468 -22.19 11.04 40.82
CA ASN A 468 -21.94 11.65 42.14
C ASN A 468 -20.65 12.46 42.37
N PHE A 469 -20.80 13.79 42.38
CA PHE A 469 -20.02 14.68 43.27
C PHE A 469 -20.95 15.64 44.02
N SER A 470 -20.73 15.70 45.33
CA SER A 470 -21.50 16.43 46.33
C SER A 470 -21.18 17.94 46.36
N GLU A 471 -22.19 18.70 46.77
CA GLU A 471 -22.20 20.14 47.07
C GLU A 471 -21.01 20.62 47.92
N ASN A 472 -20.35 21.70 47.47
CA ASN A 472 -19.98 22.86 48.28
C ASN A 472 -19.21 23.91 47.45
N ALA A 473 -19.89 24.98 47.03
CA ALA A 473 -19.26 26.27 46.74
C ALA A 473 -20.32 27.39 46.73
N SER A 474 -20.33 28.18 47.80
CA SER A 474 -21.11 29.40 47.95
C SER A 474 -20.44 30.60 47.27
N SER A 475 -21.26 31.53 46.79
CA SER A 475 -20.93 32.93 46.46
C SER A 475 -19.93 33.20 45.31
N CYS A 476 -20.30 32.80 44.09
CA CYS A 476 -20.18 33.59 42.86
C CYS A 476 -21.10 32.91 41.84
N GLY A 477 -22.03 33.64 41.23
CA GLY A 477 -23.03 33.08 40.32
C GLY A 477 -22.39 32.55 39.03
N TYR A 478 -21.90 31.32 39.06
CA TYR A 478 -21.57 30.54 37.89
C TYR A 478 -22.72 29.54 37.66
N ILE A 479 -23.59 29.84 36.69
CA ILE A 479 -24.51 28.83 36.17
C ILE A 479 -23.71 28.01 35.16
N PHE A 480 -23.35 26.78 35.53
CA PHE A 480 -22.86 25.79 34.59
C PHE A 480 -24.09 25.11 33.96
N SER A 481 -24.42 25.47 32.72
CA SER A 481 -25.40 24.74 31.92
C SER A 481 -24.67 23.73 31.03
N TYR A 482 -24.77 22.43 31.35
CA TYR A 482 -24.44 21.37 30.41
C TYR A 482 -25.57 21.27 29.37
N PHE A 483 -25.26 21.55 28.10
CA PHE A 483 -26.23 21.41 27.01
C PHE A 483 -26.32 19.94 26.61
N HIS A 484 -27.40 19.26 27.02
CA HIS A 484 -27.82 18.03 26.38
C HIS A 484 -28.66 18.35 25.13
N GLU A 485 -28.53 17.49 24.12
CA GLU A 485 -29.20 17.53 22.82
C GLU A 485 -30.73 17.70 22.94
N TYR A 486 -31.22 18.93 23.07
CA TYR A 486 -32.59 19.28 22.69
C TYR A 486 -32.61 20.68 22.07
N ASN A 487 -33.45 20.82 21.05
CA ASN A 487 -33.63 21.97 20.16
C ASN A 487 -33.29 23.33 20.81
N VAL A 488 -32.26 23.98 20.26
CA VAL A 488 -31.87 25.36 20.61
C VAL A 488 -32.98 26.37 20.26
N GLU A 489 -33.90 26.03 19.36
CA GLU A 489 -35.05 26.89 19.02
C GLU A 489 -36.09 27.01 20.15
N ASP A 490 -36.27 25.98 20.99
CA ASP A 490 -37.33 26.00 22.00
C ASP A 490 -36.97 26.87 23.24
N TYR A 491 -35.68 27.09 23.51
CA TYR A 491 -35.24 27.85 24.70
C TYR A 491 -35.18 29.36 24.51
N VAL A 492 -35.04 29.86 23.27
CA VAL A 492 -34.98 31.32 23.00
C VAL A 492 -36.35 31.98 23.27
N THR A 493 -37.44 31.21 23.25
CA THR A 493 -38.79 31.69 23.55
C THR A 493 -39.10 31.80 25.06
N HIS A 494 -38.21 31.33 25.94
CA HIS A 494 -38.39 31.39 27.39
C HIS A 494 -37.50 32.41 28.12
N LEU A 495 -36.72 33.19 27.38
CA LEU A 495 -35.86 34.26 27.91
C LEU A 495 -36.21 35.66 27.36
N VAL A 496 -37.30 35.80 26.61
CA VAL A 496 -37.99 37.07 26.28
C VAL A 496 -39.20 37.19 27.19
#